data_AF-A0A220MP66-F1
#
_entry.id   AF-A0A220MP66-F1
#
_cell.length_a   1.000
_cell.length_b   1.000
_cell.length_c   1.000
_cell.angle_alpha   90.00
_cell.angle_beta   90.00
_cell.angle_gamma   90.00
#
_symmetry.space_group_name_H-M   'P 1'
#
loop_
_entity.id
_entity.type
_entity.pdbx_description
1 polymer ?
#
loop_
_entity_poly.entity_id
_entity_poly.type
_entity_poly.pdbx_seq_one_letter_code
_entity_poly.pdbx_strand_id
1 'polypeptide(L)'
;MNINIDITKGNTISAFLAGIIVHGVQLGMGILGFQRIIAKEAGHDAWISVILAALLTHLTVWVIIKTLQKYPSTDIYGIHEDVFGRWLGTGLSIIYLTYFFVSAGVILRTYIEVVQTWVFPNLPTWILAGIILFLAFYTVVGGIRVIAGYTFFSIMVTIWLVLDLYFPLKFARWEYLLPIMDTSLENLFNGMIAMSLTSAGFEILYVVYPYVQNKERVHKSAQLGVLVTYLIYLLVMIVALVFFSQGQLMRTIWATLNMQKMVYLPILERFELVVISLWLIVILPNMMLYLWSSARGLKRLFGFNLRHSLYWILPVIYVASLSLLSRQEMSRMTNLYSQIALYMIYVYPYFLYVMVWLKQRKQRAKPTSKGESA
;
A
#
# COMPACT_ATOMS: atom_id res chain seq x y z
N MET A 1 24.73 -4.66 -12.67
CA MET A 1 23.68 -5.69 -12.67
C MET A 1 23.16 -5.88 -14.09
N ASN A 2 22.64 -7.04 -14.49
CA ASN A 2 21.86 -7.11 -15.73
C ASN A 2 20.58 -6.28 -15.55
N ILE A 3 20.36 -5.25 -16.36
CA ILE A 3 19.20 -4.35 -16.21
C ILE A 3 17.90 -5.14 -16.44
N ASN A 4 17.85 -5.99 -17.45
CA ASN A 4 16.65 -6.74 -17.78
C ASN A 4 16.48 -7.98 -16.90
N ILE A 5 15.23 -8.32 -16.63
CA ILE A 5 14.83 -9.53 -15.91
C ILE A 5 14.40 -10.55 -16.95
N ASP A 6 15.07 -11.70 -16.93
CA ASP A 6 14.59 -12.87 -17.66
C ASP A 6 13.54 -13.59 -16.80
N ILE A 7 12.35 -13.81 -17.38
CA ILE A 7 11.18 -14.29 -16.66
C ILE A 7 10.74 -15.61 -17.27
N THR A 8 10.80 -16.68 -16.48
CA THR A 8 10.24 -17.97 -16.85
C THR A 8 8.72 -17.87 -16.94
N LYS A 9 8.12 -18.46 -17.99
CA LYS A 9 6.66 -18.37 -18.26
C LYS A 9 5.77 -18.70 -17.04
N GLY A 10 6.23 -19.60 -16.16
CA GLY A 10 5.51 -19.99 -14.93
C GLY A 10 5.39 -18.90 -13.85
N ASN A 11 6.16 -17.81 -13.93
CA ASN A 11 6.22 -16.74 -12.93
C ASN A 11 5.55 -15.44 -13.39
N THR A 12 4.61 -15.52 -14.31
CA THR A 12 3.92 -14.34 -14.86
C THR A 12 2.47 -14.25 -14.37
N ILE A 13 1.92 -13.03 -14.37
CA ILE A 13 0.54 -12.73 -13.96
C ILE A 13 -0.18 -11.93 -15.05
N SER A 14 -1.51 -11.97 -15.08
CA SER A 14 -2.28 -11.16 -16.04
C SER A 14 -2.35 -9.69 -15.62
N ALA A 15 -2.57 -8.79 -16.57
CA ALA A 15 -2.83 -7.38 -16.27
C ALA A 15 -4.02 -7.16 -15.33
N PHE A 16 -5.03 -8.03 -15.36
CA PHE A 16 -6.15 -8.00 -14.40
C PHE A 16 -5.65 -8.24 -12.97
N LEU A 17 -4.82 -9.26 -12.75
CA LEU A 17 -4.23 -9.54 -11.44
C LEU A 17 -3.32 -8.41 -10.96
N ALA A 18 -2.67 -7.66 -11.86
CA ALA A 18 -1.93 -6.47 -11.47
C ALA A 18 -2.85 -5.37 -10.90
N GLY A 19 -4.05 -5.18 -11.46
CA GLY A 19 -5.06 -4.27 -10.90
C GLY A 19 -5.59 -4.74 -9.55
N ILE A 20 -5.82 -6.05 -9.40
CA ILE A 20 -6.19 -6.69 -8.13
C ILE A 20 -5.10 -6.51 -7.07
N ILE A 21 -3.83 -6.60 -7.46
CA ILE A 21 -2.69 -6.31 -6.58
C ILE A 21 -2.71 -4.85 -6.12
N VAL A 22 -2.90 -3.89 -7.04
CA VAL A 22 -2.99 -2.47 -6.68
C VAL A 22 -4.10 -2.25 -5.66
N HIS A 23 -5.29 -2.79 -5.92
CA HIS A 23 -6.41 -2.70 -4.99
C HIS A 23 -6.10 -3.33 -3.63
N GLY A 24 -5.60 -4.57 -3.63
CA GLY A 24 -5.33 -5.32 -2.41
C GLY A 24 -4.23 -4.72 -1.54
N VAL A 25 -3.18 -4.15 -2.13
CA VAL A 25 -2.10 -3.47 -1.37
C VAL A 25 -2.51 -2.08 -0.92
N GLN A 26 -3.43 -1.41 -1.63
CA GLN A 26 -3.94 -0.15 -1.12
C GLN A 26 -4.87 -0.39 0.06
N LEU A 27 -5.80 -1.35 -0.04
CA LEU A 27 -6.67 -1.79 1.07
C LEU A 27 -5.87 -2.49 2.17
N GLY A 28 -5.11 -1.71 2.94
CA GLY A 28 -4.28 -2.16 4.04
C GLY A 28 -4.81 -1.72 5.42
N MET A 29 -3.88 -1.53 6.36
CA MET A 29 -4.22 -1.12 7.74
C MET A 29 -4.78 0.31 7.85
N GLY A 30 -4.51 1.18 6.88
CA GLY A 30 -4.93 2.58 6.92
C GLY A 30 -6.45 2.77 7.02
N ILE A 31 -7.23 1.94 6.32
CA ILE A 31 -8.70 2.04 6.30
C ILE A 31 -9.34 1.88 7.68
N LEU A 32 -8.65 1.27 8.65
CA LEU A 32 -9.21 1.05 9.98
C LEU A 32 -9.29 2.33 10.83
N GLY A 33 -8.51 3.37 10.49
CA GLY A 33 -8.38 4.58 11.30
C GLY A 33 -8.10 5.89 10.57
N PHE A 34 -8.00 5.89 9.24
CA PHE A 34 -7.69 7.09 8.45
C PHE A 34 -8.71 8.23 8.63
N GLN A 35 -9.97 7.91 8.94
CA GLN A 35 -11.06 8.88 9.02
C GLN A 35 -10.76 9.97 10.04
N ARG A 36 -10.28 9.57 11.23
CA ARG A 36 -9.87 10.50 12.28
C ARG A 36 -8.73 11.41 11.83
N ILE A 37 -7.74 10.86 11.10
CA ILE A 37 -6.54 11.60 10.70
C ILE A 37 -6.92 12.73 9.76
N ILE A 38 -7.81 12.48 8.80
CA ILE A 38 -8.18 13.47 7.79
C ILE A 38 -9.21 14.44 8.34
N ALA A 39 -10.17 13.97 9.14
CA ALA A 39 -11.13 14.85 9.77
C ALA A 39 -10.51 15.80 10.82
N LYS A 40 -9.29 15.52 11.31
CA LYS A 40 -8.51 16.49 12.10
C LYS A 40 -8.08 17.71 11.28
N GLU A 41 -7.74 17.49 10.01
CA GLU A 41 -7.32 18.57 9.10
C GLU A 41 -8.53 19.24 8.47
N ALA A 42 -9.44 18.44 7.92
CA ALA A 42 -10.50 18.88 7.02
C ALA A 42 -11.92 18.85 7.63
N GLY A 43 -12.05 18.57 8.94
CA GLY A 43 -13.35 18.58 9.62
C GLY A 43 -14.39 17.68 8.97
N HIS A 44 -15.60 18.21 8.77
CA HIS A 44 -16.71 17.53 8.09
C HIS A 44 -16.55 17.47 6.57
N ASP A 45 -15.66 18.29 5.97
CA ASP A 45 -15.33 18.24 4.55
C ASP A 45 -14.24 17.21 4.21
N ALA A 46 -13.84 16.36 5.18
CA ALA A 46 -12.81 15.34 5.01
C ALA A 46 -13.05 14.37 3.83
N TRP A 47 -14.30 14.16 3.44
CA TRP A 47 -14.64 13.37 2.25
C TRP A 47 -14.13 14.00 0.95
N ILE A 48 -14.07 15.33 0.87
CA ILE A 48 -13.50 16.08 -0.28
C ILE A 48 -11.99 15.80 -0.36
N SER A 49 -11.28 15.81 0.77
CA SER A 49 -9.86 15.45 0.81
C SER A 49 -9.59 14.02 0.31
N VAL A 50 -10.50 13.07 0.57
CA VAL A 50 -10.41 11.70 0.02
C VAL A 50 -10.54 11.71 -1.51
N ILE A 51 -11.44 12.52 -2.07
CA ILE A 51 -11.59 12.67 -3.53
C ILE A 51 -10.34 13.30 -4.14
N LEU A 52 -9.79 14.36 -3.54
CA LEU A 52 -8.55 14.99 -4.00
C LEU A 52 -7.38 13.99 -3.99
N ALA A 53 -7.29 13.16 -2.94
CA ALA A 53 -6.28 12.11 -2.86
C ALA A 53 -6.47 11.04 -3.95
N ALA A 54 -7.71 10.70 -4.29
CA ALA A 54 -8.02 9.80 -5.39
C ALA A 54 -7.49 10.33 -6.72
N LEU A 55 -7.77 11.61 -7.02
CA LEU A 55 -7.32 12.27 -8.26
C LEU A 55 -5.78 12.29 -8.35
N LEU A 56 -5.10 12.66 -7.26
CA LEU A 56 -3.65 12.66 -7.20
C LEU A 56 -3.06 11.27 -7.39
N THR A 57 -3.67 10.24 -6.78
CA THR A 57 -3.22 8.85 -6.94
C THR A 57 -3.45 8.33 -8.36
N HIS A 58 -4.60 8.61 -8.98
CA HIS A 58 -4.85 8.27 -10.39
C HIS A 58 -3.80 8.88 -11.33
N LEU A 59 -3.47 10.15 -11.14
CA LEU A 59 -2.43 10.84 -11.90
C LEU A 59 -1.05 10.19 -11.67
N THR A 60 -0.72 9.90 -10.41
CA THR A 60 0.57 9.31 -10.05
C THR A 60 0.72 7.90 -10.62
N VAL A 61 -0.31 7.07 -10.55
CA VAL A 61 -0.32 5.72 -11.16
C VAL A 61 -0.15 5.80 -12.68
N TRP A 62 -0.76 6.79 -13.33
CA TRP A 62 -0.51 7.05 -14.75
C TRP A 62 0.97 7.37 -15.03
N VAL A 63 1.60 8.23 -14.21
CA VAL A 63 3.04 8.55 -14.32
C VAL A 63 3.93 7.31 -14.13
N ILE A 64 3.63 6.48 -13.12
CA ILE A 64 4.35 5.22 -12.87
C ILE A 64 4.28 4.32 -14.10
N ILE A 65 3.07 4.12 -14.66
CA ILE A 65 2.89 3.27 -15.84
C ILE A 65 3.60 3.85 -17.07
N LYS A 66 3.57 5.18 -17.26
CA LYS A 66 4.33 5.83 -18.34
C LYS A 66 5.83 5.62 -18.21
N THR A 67 6.34 5.57 -16.99
CA THR A 67 7.74 5.21 -16.71
C THR A 67 8.00 3.75 -17.06
N LEU A 68 7.14 2.84 -16.64
CA LEU A 68 7.29 1.40 -16.84
C LEU A 68 7.11 0.96 -18.29
N GLN A 69 6.27 1.63 -19.07
CA GLN A 69 6.12 1.39 -20.51
C GLN A 69 7.43 1.62 -21.28
N LYS A 70 8.31 2.47 -20.76
CA LYS A 70 9.65 2.71 -21.32
C LYS A 70 10.66 1.62 -20.93
N TYR A 71 10.33 0.81 -19.93
CA TYR A 71 11.16 -0.26 -19.38
C TYR A 71 10.37 -1.56 -19.21
N PRO A 72 9.95 -2.21 -20.32
CA PRO A 72 9.03 -3.34 -20.24
C PRO A 72 9.54 -4.50 -19.37
N SER A 73 10.83 -4.81 -19.42
CA SER A 73 11.40 -6.01 -18.79
C SER A 73 12.28 -5.69 -17.57
N THR A 74 12.08 -4.53 -16.95
CA THR A 74 12.97 -4.01 -15.90
C THR A 74 12.14 -3.57 -14.68
N ASP A 75 12.61 -3.90 -13.49
CA ASP A 75 12.07 -3.39 -12.24
C ASP A 75 12.71 -2.05 -11.85
N ILE A 76 12.18 -1.38 -10.84
CA ILE A 76 12.76 -0.14 -10.32
C ILE A 76 14.25 -0.20 -10.01
N TYR A 77 14.74 -1.34 -9.51
CA TYR A 77 16.17 -1.53 -9.23
C TYR A 77 17.01 -1.46 -10.51
N GLY A 78 16.52 -2.05 -11.61
CA GLY A 78 17.17 -1.91 -12.91
C GLY A 78 17.01 -0.52 -13.53
N ILE A 79 15.86 0.13 -13.34
CA ILE A 79 15.63 1.51 -13.81
C ILE A 79 16.61 2.45 -13.10
N HIS A 80 16.84 2.27 -11.80
CA HIS A 80 17.80 3.08 -11.06
C HIS A 80 19.22 2.95 -11.59
N GLU A 81 19.70 1.71 -11.79
CA GLU A 81 21.04 1.47 -12.34
C GLU A 81 21.17 2.03 -13.76
N ASP A 82 20.14 1.86 -14.59
CA ASP A 82 20.14 2.39 -15.95
C ASP A 82 20.17 3.94 -15.96
N VAL A 83 19.29 4.59 -15.20
CA VAL A 83 19.10 6.05 -15.26
C VAL A 83 20.22 6.82 -14.55
N PHE A 84 20.64 6.35 -13.37
CA PHE A 84 21.57 7.07 -12.49
C PHE A 84 22.98 6.45 -12.46
N GLY A 85 23.19 5.33 -13.15
CA GLY A 85 24.43 4.56 -13.09
C GLY A 85 24.54 3.71 -11.82
N ARG A 86 25.64 2.96 -11.71
CA ARG A 86 25.82 1.93 -10.67
C ARG A 86 25.79 2.47 -9.25
N TRP A 87 26.49 3.57 -8.96
CA TRP A 87 26.65 4.09 -7.60
C TRP A 87 25.37 4.74 -7.08
N LEU A 88 24.91 5.81 -7.74
CA LEU A 88 23.67 6.50 -7.36
C LEU A 88 22.44 5.59 -7.49
N GLY A 89 22.41 4.76 -8.54
CA GLY A 89 21.32 3.79 -8.74
C GLY A 89 21.25 2.74 -7.64
N THR A 90 22.39 2.28 -7.11
CA THR A 90 22.43 1.38 -5.96
C THR A 90 21.90 2.08 -4.70
N GLY A 91 22.31 3.33 -4.45
CA GLY A 91 21.79 4.11 -3.31
C GLY A 91 20.27 4.27 -3.32
N LEU A 92 19.69 4.70 -4.45
CA LEU A 92 18.23 4.82 -4.62
C LEU A 92 17.51 3.47 -4.50
N SER A 93 18.14 2.41 -4.97
CA SER A 93 17.61 1.04 -4.84
C SER A 93 17.58 0.55 -3.40
N ILE A 94 18.61 0.89 -2.60
CA ILE A 94 18.64 0.60 -1.16
C ILE A 94 17.51 1.35 -0.45
N ILE A 95 17.27 2.62 -0.80
CA ILE A 95 16.16 3.41 -0.23
C ILE A 95 14.80 2.71 -0.49
N TYR A 96 14.54 2.28 -1.72
CA TYR A 96 13.30 1.55 -2.05
C TYR A 96 13.19 0.19 -1.33
N LEU A 97 14.30 -0.54 -1.26
CA LEU A 97 14.38 -1.82 -0.55
C LEU A 97 14.06 -1.66 0.93
N THR A 98 14.65 -0.64 1.57
CA THR A 98 14.41 -0.30 2.98
C THR A 98 12.99 0.21 3.18
N TYR A 99 12.45 1.02 2.27
CA TYR A 99 11.05 1.45 2.33
C TYR A 99 10.11 0.24 2.35
N PHE A 100 10.21 -0.68 1.40
CA PHE A 100 9.38 -1.89 1.38
C PHE A 100 9.59 -2.79 2.62
N PHE A 101 10.84 -2.90 3.10
CA PHE A 101 11.15 -3.61 4.33
C PHE A 101 10.41 -3.01 5.54
N VAL A 102 10.49 -1.69 5.71
CA VAL A 102 9.82 -0.97 6.81
C VAL A 102 8.31 -1.04 6.67
N SER A 103 7.74 -0.91 5.46
CA SER A 103 6.30 -1.05 5.21
C SER A 103 5.76 -2.38 5.73
N ALA A 104 6.46 -3.50 5.46
CA ALA A 104 6.06 -4.82 5.95
C ALA A 104 6.07 -4.88 7.50
N GLY A 105 7.08 -4.32 8.14
CA GLY A 105 7.16 -4.25 9.62
C GLY A 105 6.08 -3.37 10.24
N VAL A 106 5.77 -2.23 9.63
CA VAL A 106 4.68 -1.34 10.07
C VAL A 106 3.34 -2.07 9.99
N ILE A 107 3.04 -2.76 8.88
CA ILE A 107 1.81 -3.54 8.73
C ILE A 107 1.70 -4.62 9.81
N LEU A 108 2.78 -5.38 10.02
CA LEU A 108 2.83 -6.43 11.05
C LEU A 108 2.51 -5.85 12.43
N ARG A 109 3.23 -4.81 12.86
CA ARG A 109 3.10 -4.27 14.22
C ARG A 109 1.74 -3.60 14.42
N THR A 110 1.21 -2.92 13.39
CA THR A 110 -0.12 -2.29 13.45
C THR A 110 -1.22 -3.35 13.60
N TYR A 111 -1.10 -4.49 12.91
CA TYR A 111 -2.08 -5.56 13.06
C TYR A 111 -1.99 -6.24 14.43
N ILE A 112 -0.79 -6.51 14.93
CA ILE A 112 -0.58 -7.03 16.29
C ILE A 112 -1.21 -6.08 17.33
N GLU A 113 -1.01 -4.77 17.15
CA GLU A 113 -1.61 -3.75 18.00
C GLU A 113 -3.15 -3.83 17.98
N VAL A 114 -3.78 -4.00 16.81
CA VAL A 114 -5.23 -4.20 16.72
C VAL A 114 -5.66 -5.47 17.47
N VAL A 115 -5.01 -6.60 17.25
CA VAL A 115 -5.33 -7.86 17.94
C VAL A 115 -5.21 -7.72 19.45
N GLN A 116 -4.13 -7.11 19.94
CA GLN A 116 -3.93 -6.86 21.38
C GLN A 116 -4.93 -5.85 21.95
N THR A 117 -5.40 -4.88 21.16
CA THR A 117 -6.40 -3.92 21.65
C THR A 117 -7.77 -4.55 21.82
N TRP A 118 -8.16 -5.44 20.91
CA TRP A 118 -9.56 -5.80 20.68
C TRP A 118 -9.90 -7.26 20.97
N VAL A 119 -8.92 -8.15 20.83
CA VAL A 119 -9.13 -9.61 20.88
C VAL A 119 -8.38 -10.22 22.06
N PHE A 120 -7.04 -10.08 22.09
CA PHE A 120 -6.18 -10.74 23.07
C PHE A 120 -5.17 -9.77 23.72
N PRO A 121 -5.58 -8.98 24.73
CA PRO A 121 -4.71 -7.98 25.36
C PRO A 121 -3.43 -8.51 26.00
N ASN A 122 -3.48 -9.73 26.51
CA ASN A 122 -2.36 -10.34 27.22
C ASN A 122 -1.48 -11.23 26.32
N LEU A 123 -1.83 -11.38 25.03
CA LEU A 123 -1.06 -12.23 24.13
C LEU A 123 0.24 -11.53 23.74
N PRO A 124 1.42 -12.12 23.99
CA PRO A 124 2.68 -11.45 23.75
C PRO A 124 2.97 -11.30 22.26
N THR A 125 3.56 -10.15 21.90
CA THR A 125 3.85 -9.74 20.51
C THR A 125 4.66 -10.78 19.75
N TRP A 126 5.57 -11.49 20.41
CA TRP A 126 6.44 -12.49 19.78
C TRP A 126 5.66 -13.67 19.19
N ILE A 127 4.56 -14.11 19.82
CA ILE A 127 3.74 -15.21 19.31
C ILE A 127 3.06 -14.78 18.00
N LEU A 128 2.38 -13.63 18.02
CA LEU A 128 1.68 -13.11 16.85
C LEU A 128 2.65 -12.79 15.71
N ALA A 129 3.78 -12.15 16.00
CA ALA A 129 4.81 -11.86 15.02
C ALA A 129 5.36 -13.14 14.37
N GLY A 130 5.66 -14.16 15.18
CA GLY A 130 6.17 -15.44 14.68
C GLY A 130 5.20 -16.13 13.73
N ILE A 131 3.92 -16.24 14.12
CA ILE A 131 2.88 -16.88 13.29
C ILE A 131 2.70 -16.12 11.96
N ILE A 132 2.53 -14.80 12.02
CA ILE A 132 2.26 -13.98 10.83
C ILE A 132 3.46 -13.99 9.88
N LEU A 133 4.68 -13.86 10.40
CA LEU A 133 5.91 -13.90 9.58
C LEU A 133 6.16 -15.29 8.99
N PHE A 134 5.81 -16.36 9.70
CA PHE A 134 5.89 -17.73 9.17
C PHE A 134 4.94 -17.95 8.00
N LEU A 135 3.68 -17.49 8.12
CA LEU A 135 2.72 -17.52 7.02
C LEU A 135 3.22 -16.71 5.82
N ALA A 136 3.75 -15.51 6.08
CA ALA A 136 4.32 -14.67 5.03
C ALA A 136 5.50 -15.33 4.33
N PHE A 137 6.42 -15.96 5.07
CA PHE A 137 7.54 -16.70 4.51
C PHE A 137 7.06 -17.77 3.53
N TYR A 138 6.14 -18.63 3.98
CA TYR A 138 5.64 -19.75 3.18
C TYR A 138 5.05 -19.26 1.85
N THR A 139 4.21 -18.22 1.87
CA THR A 139 3.57 -17.69 0.67
C THR A 139 4.55 -16.94 -0.24
N VAL A 140 5.47 -16.15 0.32
CA VAL A 140 6.44 -15.38 -0.49
C VAL A 140 7.42 -16.30 -1.22
N VAL A 141 7.79 -17.43 -0.62
CA VAL A 141 8.62 -18.45 -1.29
C VAL A 141 7.91 -19.04 -2.51
N GLY A 142 6.58 -19.11 -2.51
CA GLY A 142 5.78 -19.50 -3.67
C GLY A 142 5.83 -18.53 -4.86
N GLY A 143 6.33 -17.30 -4.65
CA GLY A 143 6.53 -16.30 -5.69
C GLY A 143 5.28 -15.51 -6.07
N ILE A 144 5.43 -14.62 -7.06
CA ILE A 144 4.43 -13.58 -7.37
C ILE A 144 3.07 -14.14 -7.77
N ARG A 145 3.02 -15.30 -8.45
CA ARG A 145 1.76 -15.92 -8.87
C ARG A 145 0.92 -16.40 -7.69
N VAL A 146 1.58 -16.98 -6.68
CA VAL A 146 0.91 -17.42 -5.44
C VAL A 146 0.41 -16.20 -4.66
N ILE A 147 1.24 -15.16 -4.54
CA ILE A 147 0.86 -13.91 -3.86
C ILE A 147 -0.32 -13.23 -4.57
N ALA A 148 -0.31 -13.15 -5.90
CA ALA A 148 -1.41 -12.60 -6.68
C ALA A 148 -2.70 -13.40 -6.52
N GLY A 149 -2.62 -14.74 -6.53
CA GLY A 149 -3.74 -15.62 -6.27
C GLY A 149 -4.31 -15.44 -4.85
N TYR A 150 -3.44 -15.33 -3.85
CA TYR A 150 -3.84 -15.04 -2.47
C TYR A 150 -4.50 -13.67 -2.35
N THR A 151 -3.98 -12.65 -3.05
CA THR A 151 -4.57 -11.30 -3.07
C THR A 151 -5.99 -11.34 -3.64
N PHE A 152 -6.18 -12.04 -4.77
CA PHE A 152 -7.50 -12.24 -5.36
C PHE A 152 -8.45 -12.98 -4.40
N PHE A 153 -7.99 -14.07 -3.79
CA PHE A 153 -8.76 -14.83 -2.81
C PHE A 153 -9.17 -13.96 -1.62
N SER A 154 -8.23 -13.17 -1.07
CA SER A 154 -8.50 -12.26 0.03
C SER A 154 -9.64 -11.31 -0.32
N ILE A 155 -9.59 -10.66 -1.48
CA ILE A 155 -10.62 -9.70 -1.90
C ILE A 155 -11.98 -10.40 -2.03
N MET A 156 -12.04 -11.59 -2.64
CA MET A 156 -13.30 -12.34 -2.77
C MET A 156 -13.90 -12.72 -1.41
N VAL A 157 -13.07 -13.09 -0.45
CA VAL A 157 -13.52 -13.46 0.90
C VAL A 157 -13.95 -12.23 1.72
N THR A 158 -13.42 -11.04 1.44
CA THR A 158 -13.68 -9.86 2.28
C THR A 158 -14.50 -8.76 1.62
N ILE A 159 -14.87 -8.88 0.34
CA ILE A 159 -15.64 -7.85 -0.38
C ILE A 159 -17.00 -7.58 0.27
N TRP A 160 -17.61 -8.60 0.88
CA TRP A 160 -18.91 -8.47 1.55
C TRP A 160 -18.84 -7.60 2.81
N LEU A 161 -17.66 -7.36 3.40
CA LEU A 161 -17.50 -6.48 4.57
C LEU A 161 -17.92 -5.03 4.27
N VAL A 162 -17.96 -4.63 3.00
CA VAL A 162 -18.49 -3.32 2.60
C VAL A 162 -19.99 -3.20 2.94
N LEU A 163 -20.74 -4.31 2.93
CA LEU A 163 -22.16 -4.33 3.28
C LEU A 163 -22.40 -4.05 4.76
N ASP A 164 -21.41 -4.33 5.62
CA ASP A 164 -21.52 -4.09 7.07
C ASP A 164 -21.66 -2.60 7.40
N LEU A 165 -21.26 -1.71 6.49
CA LEU A 165 -21.47 -0.27 6.61
C LEU A 165 -22.96 0.13 6.65
N TYR A 166 -23.87 -0.75 6.25
CA TYR A 166 -25.31 -0.53 6.38
C TYR A 166 -25.77 -0.36 7.84
N PHE A 167 -25.15 -1.07 8.79
CA PHE A 167 -25.54 -1.02 10.20
C PHE A 167 -25.28 0.33 10.87
N PRO A 168 -24.07 0.93 10.82
CA PRO A 168 -23.83 2.27 11.35
C PRO A 168 -24.67 3.34 10.62
N LEU A 169 -25.00 3.15 9.34
CA LEU A 169 -25.87 4.08 8.60
C LEU A 169 -27.28 4.20 9.18
N LYS A 170 -27.77 3.22 9.95
CA LYS A 170 -29.06 3.34 10.67
C LYS A 170 -29.05 4.44 11.75
N PHE A 171 -27.85 4.84 12.20
CA PHE A 171 -27.64 5.89 13.18
C PHE A 171 -27.07 7.16 12.54
N ALA A 172 -27.09 7.26 11.21
CA ALA A 172 -26.54 8.38 10.48
C ALA A 172 -27.30 9.67 10.78
N ARG A 173 -26.53 10.73 11.04
CA ARG A 173 -26.97 12.12 11.13
C ARG A 173 -26.37 12.86 9.95
N TRP A 174 -27.15 12.95 8.87
CA TRP A 174 -26.70 13.55 7.61
C TRP A 174 -26.41 15.04 7.74
N GLU A 175 -26.97 15.69 8.77
CA GLU A 175 -26.70 17.09 9.09
C GLU A 175 -25.22 17.32 9.44
N TYR A 176 -24.49 16.29 9.87
CA TYR A 176 -23.06 16.38 10.18
C TYR A 176 -22.17 16.59 8.95
N LEU A 177 -22.70 16.44 7.73
CA LEU A 177 -22.00 16.79 6.49
C LEU A 177 -22.21 18.25 6.08
N LEU A 178 -23.06 18.99 6.80
CA LEU A 178 -23.36 20.38 6.52
C LEU A 178 -22.69 21.30 7.55
N PRO A 179 -22.36 22.56 7.16
CA PRO A 179 -22.34 23.08 5.78
C PRO A 179 -21.30 22.38 4.88
N ILE A 180 -21.42 22.50 3.56
CA ILE A 180 -20.43 21.92 2.62
C ILE A 180 -19.42 23.00 2.23
N MET A 181 -18.14 22.67 2.19
CA MET A 181 -17.03 23.58 1.86
C MET A 181 -16.88 24.77 2.82
N ASP A 182 -17.08 24.53 4.11
CA ASP A 182 -16.76 25.50 5.17
C ASP A 182 -15.26 25.48 5.50
N THR A 183 -14.59 24.36 5.18
CA THR A 183 -13.17 24.15 5.40
C THR A 183 -12.31 24.90 4.37
N SER A 184 -11.24 25.55 4.84
CA SER A 184 -10.28 26.22 3.96
C SER A 184 -9.63 25.26 2.97
N LEU A 185 -9.26 25.77 1.78
CA LEU A 185 -8.56 24.96 0.77
C LEU A 185 -7.25 24.37 1.30
N GLU A 186 -6.52 25.11 2.13
CA GLU A 186 -5.28 24.63 2.77
C GLU A 186 -5.53 23.38 3.62
N ASN A 187 -6.57 23.40 4.45
CA ASN A 187 -6.94 22.28 5.30
C ASN A 187 -7.41 21.06 4.48
N LEU A 188 -8.11 21.30 3.36
CA LEU A 188 -8.47 20.23 2.42
C LEU A 188 -7.23 19.58 1.81
N PHE A 189 -6.22 20.37 1.43
CA PHE A 189 -4.94 19.86 0.93
C PHE A 189 -4.14 19.12 2.00
N ASN A 190 -4.13 19.61 3.24
CA ASN A 190 -3.50 18.91 4.36
C ASN A 190 -4.18 17.55 4.62
N GLY A 191 -5.52 17.49 4.56
CA GLY A 191 -6.27 16.24 4.60
C GLY A 191 -5.94 15.28 3.46
N MET A 192 -5.73 15.80 2.24
CA MET A 192 -5.28 15.01 1.08
C MET A 192 -3.87 14.45 1.32
N ILE A 193 -2.95 15.25 1.86
CA ILE A 193 -1.58 14.81 2.19
C ILE A 193 -1.61 13.74 3.30
N ALA A 194 -2.49 13.90 4.29
CA ALA A 194 -2.68 12.94 5.37
C ALA A 194 -3.19 11.55 4.91
N MET A 195 -3.78 11.47 3.70
CA MET A 195 -4.15 10.19 3.07
C MET A 195 -2.95 9.36 2.61
N SER A 196 -1.73 9.90 2.59
CA SER A 196 -0.53 9.24 2.05
C SER A 196 -0.32 7.82 2.60
N LEU A 197 -0.39 7.62 3.92
CA LEU A 197 -0.24 6.30 4.55
C LEU A 197 -1.25 5.28 3.99
N THR A 198 -2.51 5.69 3.89
CA THR A 198 -3.64 4.86 3.46
C THR A 198 -3.66 4.65 1.94
N SER A 199 -3.01 5.54 1.20
CA SER A 199 -2.94 5.52 -0.26
C SER A 199 -1.76 4.70 -0.78
N ALA A 200 -0.71 4.52 0.04
CA ALA A 200 0.46 3.72 -0.29
C ALA A 200 0.07 2.29 -0.71
N GLY A 201 0.85 1.72 -1.62
CA GLY A 201 0.67 0.37 -2.14
C GLY A 201 0.74 0.29 -3.66
N PHE A 202 0.32 1.33 -4.38
CA PHE A 202 0.34 1.32 -5.85
C PHE A 202 1.75 1.40 -6.43
N GLU A 203 2.73 1.89 -5.66
CA GLU A 203 4.15 1.89 -6.03
C GLU A 203 4.71 0.47 -6.22
N ILE A 204 4.01 -0.57 -5.73
CA ILE A 204 4.38 -1.98 -5.98
C ILE A 204 4.46 -2.32 -7.47
N LEU A 205 3.75 -1.57 -8.32
CA LEU A 205 3.82 -1.71 -9.78
C LEU A 205 5.25 -1.61 -10.30
N TYR A 206 6.10 -0.82 -9.66
CA TYR A 206 7.51 -0.69 -10.03
C TYR A 206 8.31 -1.99 -9.97
N VAL A 207 7.88 -2.95 -9.15
CA VAL A 207 8.53 -4.26 -9.00
C VAL A 207 7.75 -5.35 -9.72
N VAL A 208 6.42 -5.25 -9.73
CA VAL A 208 5.53 -6.28 -10.31
C VAL A 208 5.44 -6.20 -11.83
N TYR A 209 5.54 -5.00 -12.42
CA TYR A 209 5.29 -4.78 -13.84
C TYR A 209 6.03 -5.70 -14.83
N PRO A 210 7.32 -6.04 -14.64
CA PRO A 210 8.01 -6.97 -15.52
C PRO A 210 7.31 -8.32 -15.66
N TYR A 211 6.68 -8.79 -14.57
CA TYR A 211 6.00 -10.08 -14.47
C TYR A 211 4.60 -10.08 -15.08
N VAL A 212 4.11 -8.94 -15.56
CA VAL A 212 2.77 -8.81 -16.08
C VAL A 212 2.72 -9.12 -17.57
N GLN A 213 1.84 -10.05 -17.95
CA GLN A 213 1.44 -10.31 -19.33
C GLN A 213 0.41 -9.26 -19.79
N ASN A 214 0.29 -9.04 -21.10
CA ASN A 214 -0.70 -8.11 -21.70
C ASN A 214 -0.53 -6.69 -21.15
N LYS A 215 0.70 -6.16 -21.24
CA LYS A 215 1.14 -4.88 -20.65
C LYS A 215 0.32 -3.67 -21.11
N GLU A 216 -0.28 -3.77 -22.29
CA GLU A 216 -1.20 -2.77 -22.84
C GLU A 216 -2.45 -2.57 -21.99
N ARG A 217 -2.89 -3.60 -21.27
CA ARG A 217 -4.08 -3.52 -20.39
C ARG A 217 -3.76 -3.09 -18.96
N VAL A 218 -2.47 -3.07 -18.57
CA VAL A 218 -2.06 -2.76 -17.19
C VAL A 218 -2.53 -1.38 -16.75
N HIS A 219 -2.49 -0.41 -17.65
CA HIS A 219 -2.99 0.93 -17.34
C HIS A 219 -4.45 0.91 -16.89
N LYS A 220 -5.33 0.30 -17.69
CA LYS A 220 -6.76 0.23 -17.40
C LYS A 220 -7.02 -0.55 -16.10
N SER A 221 -6.36 -1.69 -15.92
CA SER A 221 -6.54 -2.53 -14.73
C SER A 221 -6.05 -1.85 -13.44
N ALA A 222 -4.89 -1.19 -13.47
CA ALA A 222 -4.36 -0.48 -12.31
C ALA A 222 -5.25 0.72 -11.93
N GLN A 223 -5.70 1.49 -12.92
CA GLN A 223 -6.62 2.61 -12.66
C GLN A 223 -7.97 2.13 -12.10
N LEU A 224 -8.49 1.00 -12.58
CA LEU A 224 -9.69 0.40 -12.02
C LEU A 224 -9.47 -0.06 -10.56
N GLY A 225 -8.29 -0.64 -10.26
CA GLY A 225 -7.92 -1.01 -8.90
C GLY A 225 -7.91 0.20 -7.95
N VAL A 226 -7.29 1.31 -8.37
CA VAL A 226 -7.31 2.58 -7.62
C VAL A 226 -8.74 3.07 -7.41
N LEU A 227 -9.55 3.08 -8.48
CA LEU A 227 -10.94 3.57 -8.42
C LEU A 227 -11.75 2.79 -7.37
N VAL A 228 -11.68 1.45 -7.40
CA VAL A 228 -12.41 0.60 -6.44
C VAL A 228 -11.94 0.87 -5.01
N THR A 229 -10.63 0.98 -4.77
CA THR A 229 -10.10 1.31 -3.44
C THR A 229 -10.63 2.65 -2.93
N TYR A 230 -10.56 3.71 -3.74
CA TYR A 230 -10.99 5.04 -3.31
C TYR A 230 -12.51 5.17 -3.18
N LEU A 231 -13.30 4.42 -3.95
CA LEU A 231 -14.74 4.33 -3.72
C LEU A 231 -15.03 3.73 -2.33
N ILE A 232 -14.33 2.67 -1.94
CA ILE A 232 -14.47 2.10 -0.60
C ILE A 232 -14.02 3.09 0.48
N TYR A 233 -12.89 3.78 0.28
CA TYR A 233 -12.43 4.82 1.22
C TYR A 233 -13.42 5.98 1.36
N LEU A 234 -13.98 6.44 0.25
CA LEU A 234 -14.98 7.49 0.26
C LEU A 234 -16.25 7.05 1.00
N LEU A 235 -16.75 5.85 0.73
CA LEU A 235 -17.89 5.28 1.44
C LEU A 235 -17.63 5.18 2.95
N VAL A 236 -16.50 4.59 3.34
CA VAL A 236 -16.11 4.44 4.76
C VAL A 236 -15.93 5.80 5.44
N MET A 237 -15.40 6.81 4.73
CA MET A 237 -15.27 8.18 5.25
C MET A 237 -16.64 8.81 5.48
N ILE A 238 -17.52 8.78 4.47
CA ILE A 238 -18.87 9.36 4.58
C ILE A 238 -19.63 8.72 5.73
N VAL A 239 -19.62 7.39 5.82
CA VAL A 239 -20.30 6.65 6.91
C VAL A 239 -19.74 7.07 8.27
N ALA A 240 -18.42 7.23 8.40
CA ALA A 240 -17.82 7.69 9.66
C ALA A 240 -18.25 9.12 10.03
N LEU A 241 -18.31 10.03 9.07
CA LEU A 241 -18.70 11.43 9.30
C LEU A 241 -20.17 11.57 9.73
N VAL A 242 -21.08 10.79 9.14
CA VAL A 242 -22.50 10.83 9.52
C VAL A 242 -22.80 10.02 10.79
N PHE A 243 -21.96 9.05 11.13
CA PHE A 243 -22.16 8.22 12.31
C PHE A 243 -21.59 8.85 13.59
N PHE A 244 -20.36 9.37 13.55
CA PHE A 244 -19.72 9.98 14.70
C PHE A 244 -19.96 11.48 14.75
N SER A 245 -20.18 12.04 15.94
CA SER A 245 -19.99 13.49 16.10
C SER A 245 -18.51 13.84 15.93
N GLN A 246 -18.20 15.07 15.52
CA GLN A 246 -16.81 15.50 15.30
C GLN A 246 -15.91 15.20 16.51
N GLY A 247 -16.35 15.55 17.72
CA GLY A 247 -15.61 15.28 18.96
C GLY A 247 -15.39 13.79 19.24
N GLN A 248 -16.36 12.93 18.89
CA GLN A 248 -16.22 11.47 19.01
C GLN A 248 -15.22 10.92 18.00
N LEU A 249 -15.30 11.34 16.73
CA LEU A 249 -14.37 10.89 15.68
C LEU A 249 -12.92 11.24 16.04
N MET A 250 -12.68 12.46 16.56
CA MET A 250 -11.35 12.91 16.98
C MET A 250 -10.70 12.03 18.07
N ARG A 251 -11.50 11.35 18.89
CA ARG A 251 -11.04 10.47 19.98
C ARG A 251 -11.00 8.99 19.58
N THR A 252 -11.56 8.63 18.43
CA THR A 252 -11.70 7.23 18.00
C THR A 252 -10.57 6.83 17.07
N ILE A 253 -9.56 6.12 17.60
CA ILE A 253 -8.38 5.68 16.83
C ILE A 253 -8.79 4.74 15.68
N TRP A 254 -9.56 3.70 16.01
CA TRP A 254 -10.02 2.69 15.05
C TRP A 254 -11.49 2.93 14.72
N ALA A 255 -11.77 3.99 13.94
CA ALA A 255 -13.13 4.42 13.62
C ALA A 255 -13.92 3.30 12.93
N THR A 256 -13.32 2.63 11.94
CA THR A 256 -13.95 1.51 11.23
C THR A 256 -14.33 0.39 12.18
N LEU A 257 -13.42 -0.06 13.05
CA LEU A 257 -13.71 -1.12 14.02
C LEU A 257 -14.78 -0.72 15.05
N ASN A 258 -14.87 0.55 15.43
CA ASN A 258 -15.94 1.01 16.32
C ASN A 258 -17.30 1.01 15.64
N MET A 259 -17.38 1.37 14.36
CA MET A 259 -18.63 1.27 13.59
C MET A 259 -19.11 -0.18 13.49
N GLN A 260 -18.19 -1.15 13.40
CA GLN A 260 -18.52 -2.57 13.33
C GLN A 260 -19.22 -3.11 14.59
N LYS A 261 -19.11 -2.43 15.74
CA LYS A 261 -19.87 -2.78 16.95
C LYS A 261 -21.38 -2.62 16.79
N MET A 262 -21.83 -1.85 15.79
CA MET A 262 -23.25 -1.64 15.51
C MET A 262 -23.88 -2.80 14.73
N VAL A 263 -23.06 -3.74 14.24
CA VAL A 263 -23.54 -4.94 13.57
C VAL A 263 -24.10 -5.90 14.62
N TYR A 264 -25.43 -6.00 14.63
CA TYR A 264 -26.14 -6.92 15.53
C TYR A 264 -26.59 -8.16 14.75
N LEU A 265 -26.04 -9.31 15.12
CA LEU A 265 -26.47 -10.62 14.62
C LEU A 265 -26.90 -11.47 15.82
N PRO A 266 -28.09 -12.10 15.80
CA PRO A 266 -28.61 -12.86 16.95
C PRO A 266 -27.70 -13.98 17.49
N ILE A 267 -26.78 -14.49 16.65
CA ILE A 267 -25.85 -15.58 16.98
C ILE A 267 -24.44 -15.04 17.28
N LEU A 268 -24.14 -13.79 16.90
CA LEU A 268 -22.80 -13.20 16.94
C LEU A 268 -22.86 -11.80 17.58
N GLU A 269 -22.73 -11.78 18.91
CA GLU A 269 -22.77 -10.55 19.71
C GLU A 269 -21.52 -9.67 19.51
N ARG A 270 -20.38 -10.27 19.14
CA ARG A 270 -19.09 -9.58 18.95
C ARG A 270 -18.61 -9.67 17.51
N PHE A 271 -19.40 -9.16 16.58
CA PHE A 271 -19.11 -9.20 15.15
C PHE A 271 -17.75 -8.56 14.81
N GLU A 272 -17.31 -7.54 15.55
CA GLU A 272 -16.02 -6.90 15.35
C GLU A 272 -14.83 -7.86 15.47
N LEU A 273 -14.95 -8.96 16.24
CA LEU A 273 -13.92 -9.99 16.33
C LEU A 273 -13.78 -10.79 15.02
N VAL A 274 -14.90 -11.05 14.35
CA VAL A 274 -14.93 -11.74 13.05
C VAL A 274 -14.23 -10.86 12.02
N VAL A 275 -14.55 -9.56 12.01
CA VAL A 275 -13.91 -8.59 11.13
C VAL A 275 -12.40 -8.57 11.35
N ILE A 276 -11.92 -8.47 12.59
CA ILE A 276 -10.47 -8.43 12.91
C ILE A 276 -9.77 -9.73 12.49
N SER A 277 -10.45 -10.87 12.65
CA SER A 277 -9.91 -12.18 12.25
C SER A 277 -9.78 -12.30 10.74
N LEU A 278 -10.82 -11.90 9.99
CA LEU A 278 -10.79 -11.84 8.53
C LEU A 278 -9.81 -10.78 8.02
N TRP A 279 -9.57 -9.73 8.80
CA TRP A 279 -8.62 -8.67 8.44
C TRP A 279 -7.18 -9.18 8.29
N LEU A 280 -6.82 -10.28 8.96
CA LEU A 280 -5.53 -10.94 8.72
C LEU A 280 -5.39 -11.36 7.24
N ILE A 281 -6.47 -11.86 6.65
CA ILE A 281 -6.48 -12.28 5.24
C ILE A 281 -6.26 -11.06 4.32
N VAL A 282 -6.81 -9.89 4.69
CA VAL A 282 -6.66 -8.63 3.94
C VAL A 282 -5.24 -8.05 4.02
N ILE A 283 -4.59 -8.16 5.17
CA ILE A 283 -3.28 -7.52 5.39
C ILE A 283 -2.09 -8.40 4.99
N LEU A 284 -2.28 -9.71 4.93
CA LEU A 284 -1.24 -10.65 4.49
C LEU A 284 -0.70 -10.36 3.07
N PRO A 285 -1.51 -10.12 2.02
CA PRO A 285 -1.02 -9.81 0.68
C PRO A 285 -0.20 -8.52 0.63
N ASN A 286 -0.62 -7.49 1.38
CA ASN A 286 0.13 -6.23 1.55
C ASN A 286 1.55 -6.52 2.04
N MET A 287 1.65 -7.22 3.16
CA MET A 287 2.93 -7.55 3.78
C MET A 287 3.77 -8.47 2.89
N MET A 288 3.16 -9.49 2.28
CA MET A 288 3.85 -10.42 1.37
C MET A 288 4.44 -9.72 0.15
N LEU A 289 3.73 -8.78 -0.46
CA LEU A 289 4.19 -8.06 -1.64
C LEU A 289 5.36 -7.13 -1.31
N TYR A 290 5.33 -6.47 -0.15
CA TYR A 290 6.44 -5.66 0.34
C TYR A 290 7.67 -6.50 0.71
N LEU A 291 7.48 -7.62 1.42
CA LEU A 291 8.56 -8.58 1.70
C LEU A 291 9.18 -9.14 0.42
N TRP A 292 8.33 -9.55 -0.54
CA TRP A 292 8.78 -10.05 -1.84
C TRP A 292 9.57 -8.98 -2.60
N SER A 293 9.10 -7.74 -2.59
CA SER A 293 9.77 -6.62 -3.27
C SER A 293 11.12 -6.28 -2.66
N SER A 294 11.22 -6.28 -1.33
CA SER A 294 12.48 -6.08 -0.61
C SER A 294 13.46 -7.24 -0.87
N ALA A 295 12.98 -8.50 -0.80
CA ALA A 295 13.80 -9.68 -1.07
C ALA A 295 14.31 -9.74 -2.52
N ARG A 296 13.51 -9.26 -3.48
CA ARG A 296 13.93 -9.05 -4.87
C ARG A 296 14.98 -7.95 -4.99
N GLY A 297 14.86 -6.87 -4.23
CA GLY A 297 15.89 -5.83 -4.15
C GLY A 297 17.23 -6.39 -3.69
N LEU A 298 17.23 -7.20 -2.62
CA LEU A 298 18.44 -7.88 -2.15
C LEU A 298 19.05 -8.80 -3.21
N LYS A 299 18.21 -9.53 -3.96
CA LYS A 299 18.66 -10.35 -5.09
C LYS A 299 19.34 -9.52 -6.19
N ARG A 300 18.75 -8.38 -6.51
CA ARG A 300 19.20 -7.49 -7.58
C ARG A 300 20.54 -6.83 -7.21
N LEU A 301 20.65 -6.30 -6.01
CA LEU A 301 21.81 -5.55 -5.56
C LEU A 301 22.98 -6.44 -5.11
N PHE A 302 22.70 -7.52 -4.38
CA PHE A 302 23.72 -8.34 -3.72
C PHE A 302 23.78 -9.79 -4.23
N GLY A 303 22.91 -10.17 -5.16
CA GLY A 303 22.91 -11.52 -5.74
C GLY A 303 22.27 -12.60 -4.87
N PHE A 304 21.63 -12.24 -3.74
CA PHE A 304 21.00 -13.22 -2.85
C PHE A 304 19.79 -13.91 -3.50
N ASN A 305 19.64 -15.21 -3.26
CA ASN A 305 18.44 -15.93 -3.70
C ASN A 305 17.24 -15.55 -2.82
N LEU A 306 16.01 -15.65 -3.36
CA LEU A 306 14.79 -15.21 -2.68
C LEU A 306 14.66 -15.76 -1.25
N ARG A 307 14.88 -17.08 -1.06
CA ARG A 307 14.85 -17.71 0.27
C ARG A 307 15.90 -17.15 1.23
N HIS A 308 17.13 -16.95 0.74
CA HIS A 308 18.23 -16.42 1.55
C HIS A 308 17.96 -14.96 1.95
N SER A 309 17.41 -14.15 1.04
CA SER A 309 16.97 -12.79 1.34
C SER A 309 15.94 -12.76 2.47
N LEU A 310 14.98 -13.69 2.48
CA LEU A 310 13.96 -13.79 3.54
C LEU A 310 14.54 -14.23 4.88
N TYR A 311 15.56 -15.09 4.89
CA TYR A 311 16.28 -15.46 6.12
C TYR A 311 16.98 -14.28 6.78
N TRP A 312 17.30 -13.22 6.03
CA TRP A 312 17.79 -11.96 6.59
C TRP A 312 16.66 -11.01 6.97
N ILE A 313 15.67 -10.84 6.10
CA ILE A 313 14.59 -9.86 6.29
C ILE A 313 13.72 -10.20 7.51
N LEU A 314 13.25 -11.45 7.61
CA LEU A 314 12.22 -11.81 8.59
C LEU A 314 12.71 -11.74 10.05
N PRO A 315 13.91 -12.23 10.41
CA PRO A 315 14.41 -12.08 11.78
C PRO A 315 14.58 -10.62 12.19
N VAL A 316 15.01 -9.75 11.28
CA VAL A 316 15.16 -8.31 11.59
C VAL A 316 13.78 -7.69 11.85
N ILE A 317 12.76 -7.98 11.02
CA ILE A 317 11.39 -7.52 11.27
C ILE A 317 10.85 -8.08 12.59
N TYR A 318 11.10 -9.36 12.87
CA TYR A 318 10.70 -10.01 14.11
C TYR A 318 11.29 -9.28 15.32
N VAL A 319 12.62 -9.12 15.38
CA VAL A 319 13.29 -8.44 16.49
C VAL A 319 12.84 -6.98 16.62
N ALA A 320 12.74 -6.25 15.50
CA ALA A 320 12.24 -4.87 15.49
C ALA A 320 10.78 -4.77 15.99
N SER A 321 9.96 -5.78 15.74
CA SER A 321 8.57 -5.81 16.26
C SER A 321 8.51 -5.97 17.78
N LEU A 322 9.53 -6.60 18.39
CA LEU A 322 9.62 -6.82 19.84
C LEU A 322 10.12 -5.57 20.59
N SER A 323 10.90 -4.71 19.95
CA SER A 323 11.44 -3.51 20.60
C SER A 323 10.41 -2.38 20.72
N LEU A 324 9.36 -2.39 19.88
CA LEU A 324 8.29 -1.39 19.89
C LEU A 324 7.20 -1.75 20.91
N LEU A 325 7.50 -1.62 22.20
CA LEU A 325 6.63 -2.07 23.29
C LEU A 325 5.50 -1.07 23.58
N SER A 326 5.76 0.24 23.46
CA SER A 326 4.75 1.27 23.78
C SER A 326 3.95 1.75 22.56
N ARG A 327 2.71 2.16 22.81
CA ARG A 327 1.84 2.82 21.80
C ARG A 327 2.47 4.10 21.25
N GLN A 328 3.17 4.85 22.10
CA GLN A 328 3.78 6.12 21.69
C GLN A 328 4.92 5.90 20.70
N GLU A 329 5.76 4.89 20.93
CA GLU A 329 6.80 4.48 19.97
C GLU A 329 6.21 4.03 18.65
N MET A 330 5.14 3.22 18.70
CA MET A 330 4.44 2.77 17.49
C MET A 330 3.86 3.95 16.71
N SER A 331 3.19 4.89 17.39
CA SER A 331 2.66 6.10 16.73
C SER A 331 3.76 6.96 16.12
N ARG A 332 4.92 7.11 16.79
CA ARG A 332 6.06 7.86 16.24
C ARG A 332 6.61 7.17 14.98
N MET A 333 6.76 5.85 15.01
CA MET A 333 7.23 5.08 13.85
C MET A 333 6.25 5.19 12.68
N THR A 334 4.95 5.03 12.92
CA THR A 334 3.92 5.14 11.87
C THR A 334 3.87 6.55 11.28
N ASN A 335 4.03 7.60 12.09
CA ASN A 335 4.09 8.97 11.60
C ASN A 335 5.33 9.21 10.72
N LEU A 336 6.51 8.77 11.18
CA LEU A 336 7.74 8.87 10.39
C LEU A 336 7.61 8.11 9.06
N TYR A 337 7.07 6.88 9.12
CA TYR A 337 6.78 6.09 7.93
C TYR A 337 5.81 6.81 6.99
N SER A 338 4.73 7.40 7.50
CA SER A 338 3.76 8.15 6.68
C SER A 338 4.42 9.32 5.93
N GLN A 339 5.34 10.05 6.58
CA GLN A 339 6.08 11.14 5.94
C GLN A 339 6.98 10.61 4.83
N ILE A 340 7.73 9.53 5.08
CA ILE A 340 8.58 8.90 4.05
C ILE A 340 7.71 8.37 2.90
N ALA A 341 6.61 7.69 3.21
CA ALA A 341 5.67 7.15 2.24
C ALA A 341 5.15 8.25 1.31
N LEU A 342 4.79 9.42 1.84
CA LEU A 342 4.37 10.58 1.03
C LEU A 342 5.40 10.92 -0.07
N TYR A 343 6.68 11.03 0.29
CA TYR A 343 7.72 11.31 -0.71
C TYR A 343 7.87 10.17 -1.71
N MET A 344 7.85 8.93 -1.24
CA MET A 344 8.04 7.74 -2.07
C MET A 344 6.89 7.52 -3.05
N ILE A 345 5.66 7.87 -2.68
CA ILE A 345 4.48 7.62 -3.50
C ILE A 345 4.08 8.85 -4.33
N TYR A 346 4.25 10.08 -3.85
CA TYR A 346 3.78 11.28 -4.56
C TYR A 346 4.87 12.19 -5.12
N VAL A 347 6.11 12.11 -4.64
CA VAL A 347 7.21 12.95 -5.15
C VAL A 347 8.14 12.15 -6.07
N TYR A 348 8.57 10.98 -5.61
CA TYR A 348 9.55 10.16 -6.31
C TYR A 348 9.10 9.69 -7.71
N PRO A 349 7.84 9.27 -7.95
CA PRO A 349 7.44 8.80 -9.28
C PRO A 349 7.55 9.88 -10.35
N TYR A 350 7.24 11.14 -10.00
CA TYR A 350 7.38 12.29 -10.91
C TYR A 350 8.85 12.60 -11.18
N PHE A 351 9.68 12.61 -10.12
CA PHE A 351 11.13 12.78 -10.27
C PHE A 351 11.73 11.71 -11.19
N LEU A 352 11.42 10.43 -10.95
CA LEU A 352 11.92 9.33 -11.76
C LEU A 352 11.45 9.43 -13.21
N TYR A 353 10.17 9.77 -13.44
CA TYR A 353 9.63 9.94 -14.78
C TYR A 353 10.35 11.04 -15.58
N VAL A 354 10.62 12.19 -14.95
CA VAL A 354 11.38 13.30 -15.56
C VAL A 354 12.79 12.85 -15.92
N MET A 355 13.49 12.17 -15.01
CA MET A 355 14.85 11.68 -15.25
C MET A 355 14.92 10.66 -16.39
N VAL A 356 13.97 9.72 -16.42
CA VAL A 356 13.82 8.76 -17.52
C VAL A 356 13.55 9.47 -18.85
N TRP A 357 12.67 10.47 -18.86
CA TRP A 357 12.36 11.24 -20.06
C TRP A 357 13.55 12.05 -20.58
N LEU A 358 14.31 12.71 -19.69
CA LEU A 358 15.53 13.45 -20.04
C LEU A 358 16.58 12.53 -20.66
N LYS A 359 16.79 11.34 -20.08
CA LYS A 359 17.75 10.36 -20.62
C LYS A 359 17.37 9.92 -22.04
N GLN A 360 16.11 9.59 -22.28
CA GLN A 360 15.65 9.17 -23.61
C GLN A 360 15.77 10.27 -24.66
N ARG A 361 15.54 11.53 -24.28
CA ARG A 361 15.77 12.68 -25.18
C ARG A 361 17.23 12.78 -25.58
N LYS A 362 18.16 12.65 -24.64
CA LYS A 362 19.61 12.67 -24.93
C LYS A 362 20.05 11.52 -25.84
N GLN A 363 19.46 10.34 -25.69
CA GLN A 363 19.75 9.19 -26.57
C GLN A 363 19.23 9.39 -27.99
N ARG A 364 18.05 9.99 -28.17
CA ARG A 364 17.51 10.33 -29.50
C ARG A 364 18.25 11.48 -30.19
N ALA A 365 18.83 12.39 -29.42
CA ALA A 365 19.58 13.54 -29.93
C ALA A 365 21.03 13.22 -30.35
N LYS A 366 21.57 12.03 -30.02
CA LYS A 366 22.84 11.56 -30.59
C LYS A 366 22.55 10.95 -31.96
N PRO A 367 22.93 11.60 -33.08
CA PRO A 367 22.81 10.97 -34.38
C PRO A 367 23.79 9.78 -34.43
N THR A 368 23.36 8.70 -35.06
CA THR A 368 24.19 7.54 -35.42
C THR A 368 25.35 7.98 -36.31
N SER A 369 26.46 8.43 -35.71
CA SER A 369 27.74 8.58 -36.39
C SER A 369 28.43 7.21 -36.49
N LYS A 370 27.84 6.30 -37.27
CA LYS A 370 28.52 5.13 -37.86
C LYS A 370 27.83 4.80 -39.17
N GLY A 371 27.94 5.76 -40.09
CA GLY A 371 27.84 5.56 -41.52
C GLY A 371 29.10 6.14 -42.14
N GLU A 372 30.22 5.44 -41.99
CA GLU A 372 31.40 5.56 -42.87
C GLU A 372 31.59 4.12 -43.37
N SER A 373 31.06 3.73 -44.53
CA SER A 373 31.49 4.04 -45.90
C SER A 373 32.84 3.41 -46.26
N ALA A 374 32.74 2.43 -47.16
CA ALA A 374 33.73 1.86 -48.10
C ALA A 374 34.11 0.40 -47.80
#